data_AF-A0A7C3XK42-F1
#
_entry.id   AF-A0A7C3XK42-F1
#
_cell.length_a   1.000
_cell.length_b   1.000
_cell.length_c   1.000
_cell.angle_alpha   90.00
_cell.angle_beta   90.00
_cell.angle_gamma   90.00
#
_symmetry.space_group_name_H-M   'P 1'
#
loop_
_entity.id
_entity.type
_entity.pdbx_description
1 polymer ?
#
loop_
_entity_poly.entity_id
_entity_poly.type
_entity_poly.pdbx_seq_one_letter_code
_entity_poly.pdbx_strand_id
1 'polypeptide(L)'
;METTVNRKVISIFAVAMFLMSMAVFAIPVMAKGGFDEFGYNYQARIFVGKADGVDRNLDRTVWGDPTYANDWLVMKWSKAWDDARFHGALWTPDAWLTNEWNGALPDGSGEVWHYKIIWVGSELEDSPYWREGGYPIWGEFEVIMDQGTWSDHTHEILALALPNGFGGPQE
;
A
#
# COMPACT_ATOMS: atom_id res chain seq x y z
N MET A 1 11.52 27.05 -68.22
CA MET A 1 11.51 25.65 -67.74
C MET A 1 10.55 25.62 -66.57
N GLU A 2 9.29 25.30 -66.85
CA GLU A 2 8.21 25.35 -65.86
C GLU A 2 8.15 23.98 -65.17
N THR A 3 8.51 23.93 -63.88
CA THR A 3 8.44 22.70 -63.09
C THR A 3 7.00 22.41 -62.74
N THR A 4 6.37 21.47 -63.46
CA THR A 4 5.04 20.97 -63.15
C THR A 4 5.07 20.21 -61.83
N VAL A 5 4.70 20.87 -60.72
CA VAL A 5 4.62 20.20 -59.43
C VAL A 5 3.43 19.23 -59.43
N ASN A 6 3.72 17.95 -59.23
CA ASN A 6 2.72 16.89 -59.28
C ASN A 6 1.78 16.99 -58.06
N ARG A 7 0.55 17.45 -58.30
CA ARG A 7 -0.49 17.63 -57.27
C ARG A 7 -0.73 16.37 -56.42
N LYS A 8 -0.54 15.17 -56.96
CA LYS A 8 -0.66 13.91 -56.21
C LYS A 8 0.43 13.75 -55.14
N VAL A 9 1.65 14.22 -55.42
CA VAL A 9 2.78 14.17 -54.48
C VAL A 9 2.57 15.16 -53.33
N ILE A 10 2.03 16.36 -53.62
CA ILE A 10 1.66 17.34 -52.58
C ILE A 10 0.58 16.76 -51.65
N SER A 11 -0.45 16.11 -52.21
CA SER A 11 -1.52 15.51 -51.41
C SER A 11 -1.03 14.39 -50.49
N ILE A 12 -0.10 13.54 -50.96
CA ILE A 12 0.47 12.46 -50.14
C ILE A 12 1.32 13.04 -48.99
N PHE A 13 2.15 14.05 -49.27
CA PHE A 13 2.93 14.73 -48.23
C PHE A 13 2.04 15.44 -47.21
N ALA A 14 0.95 16.07 -47.64
CA ALA A 14 -0.01 16.72 -46.75
C ALA A 14 -0.75 15.70 -45.84
N VAL A 15 -1.15 14.55 -46.39
CA VAL A 15 -1.79 13.47 -45.61
C VAL A 15 -0.81 12.84 -44.63
N ALA A 16 0.45 12.61 -45.04
CA ALA A 16 1.49 12.08 -44.17
C ALA A 16 1.82 13.04 -43.01
N MET A 17 1.95 14.35 -43.27
CA MET A 17 2.14 15.35 -42.22
C MET A 17 0.92 15.46 -41.29
N PHE A 18 -0.30 15.37 -41.84
CA PHE A 18 -1.51 15.38 -41.04
C PHE A 18 -1.59 14.17 -40.09
N LEU A 19 -1.31 12.96 -40.59
CA LEU A 19 -1.29 11.74 -39.77
C LEU A 19 -0.17 11.78 -38.72
N MET A 20 1.00 12.30 -39.07
CA MET A 20 2.12 12.47 -38.14
C MET A 20 1.81 13.52 -37.06
N SER A 21 1.02 14.55 -37.37
CA SER A 21 0.55 15.53 -36.38
C SER A 21 -0.50 14.97 -35.41
N MET A 22 -1.30 13.98 -35.83
CA MET A 22 -2.23 13.28 -34.93
C MET A 22 -1.53 12.35 -33.95
N ALA A 23 -0.33 11.85 -34.28
CA ALA A 23 0.45 10.99 -33.40
C ALA A 23 1.09 11.74 -32.20
N VAL A 24 1.14 13.07 -32.22
CA VAL A 24 1.80 13.89 -31.17
C VAL A 24 0.88 14.23 -29.99
N PHE A 25 -0.42 13.90 -30.05
CA PHE A 25 -1.38 14.27 -29.00
C PHE A 25 -1.75 13.16 -28.02
N ALA A 26 -1.14 11.98 -28.12
CA ALA A 26 -1.24 10.97 -27.08
C ALA A 26 -0.24 11.30 -25.96
N ILE A 27 -0.45 12.41 -25.24
CA ILE A 27 0.19 12.59 -23.93
C ILE A 27 -0.58 11.65 -22.99
N PRO A 28 0.02 10.57 -22.47
CA PRO A 28 -0.64 9.78 -21.44
C PRO A 28 -0.93 10.72 -20.28
N VAL A 29 -2.21 10.92 -19.99
CA VAL A 29 -2.62 11.51 -18.71
C VAL A 29 -2.18 10.50 -17.66
N MET A 30 -1.02 10.75 -17.07
CA MET A 30 -0.59 10.06 -15.86
C MET A 30 -1.60 10.45 -14.80
N ALA A 31 -2.54 9.55 -14.49
CA ALA A 31 -3.49 9.76 -13.42
C ALA A 31 -2.71 10.00 -12.13
N LYS A 32 -2.68 11.25 -11.67
CA LYS A 32 -2.12 11.63 -10.39
C LYS A 32 -3.09 11.16 -9.30
N GLY A 33 -3.01 9.87 -8.92
CA GLY A 33 -3.93 9.29 -7.92
C GLY A 33 -4.15 7.76 -7.96
N GLY A 34 -3.28 7.01 -8.64
CA GLY A 34 -3.38 5.54 -8.73
C GLY A 34 -2.45 4.79 -7.78
N PHE A 35 -2.33 3.48 -7.99
CA PHE A 35 -1.26 2.68 -7.43
C PHE A 35 0.08 3.05 -8.08
N ASP A 36 1.14 3.19 -7.29
CA ASP A 36 2.53 3.29 -7.78
C ASP A 36 3.10 1.90 -8.14
N GLU A 37 4.34 1.86 -8.62
CA GLU A 37 5.03 0.63 -9.03
C GLU A 37 5.22 -0.38 -7.88
N PHE A 38 5.14 0.08 -6.64
CA PHE A 38 5.30 -0.74 -5.44
C PHE A 38 3.97 -1.31 -4.95
N GLY A 39 2.84 -0.75 -5.39
CA GLY A 39 1.50 -1.16 -4.97
C GLY A 39 0.84 -0.22 -3.96
N TYR A 40 1.39 0.98 -3.72
CA TYR A 40 0.78 1.99 -2.87
C TYR A 40 -0.16 2.92 -3.65
N ASN A 41 -1.35 3.16 -3.11
CA ASN A 41 -2.20 4.29 -3.48
C ASN A 41 -2.42 5.18 -2.24
N TYR A 42 -1.58 6.21 -2.10
CA TYR A 42 -1.62 7.14 -0.95
C TYR A 42 -2.93 7.93 -0.88
N GLN A 43 -3.54 8.29 -2.02
CA GLN A 43 -4.81 8.99 -2.03
C GLN A 43 -5.94 8.13 -1.44
N ALA A 44 -5.94 6.84 -1.75
CA ALA A 44 -6.88 5.86 -1.21
C ALA A 44 -6.44 5.25 0.13
N ARG A 45 -5.21 5.56 0.60
CA ARG A 45 -4.59 5.02 1.81
C ARG A 45 -4.61 3.50 1.88
N ILE A 46 -4.19 2.89 0.78
CA ILE A 46 -4.18 1.44 0.60
C ILE A 46 -2.91 0.99 -0.12
N PHE A 47 -2.39 -0.16 0.31
CA PHE A 47 -1.39 -0.93 -0.39
C PHE A 47 -2.04 -2.23 -0.87
N VAL A 48 -1.77 -2.64 -2.12
CA VAL A 48 -2.18 -3.93 -2.67
C VAL A 48 -1.08 -4.45 -3.56
N GLY A 49 -0.43 -5.54 -3.17
CA GLY A 49 0.63 -6.15 -3.99
C GLY A 49 1.42 -7.22 -3.24
N LYS A 50 2.53 -7.63 -3.83
CA LYS A 50 3.52 -8.49 -3.15
C LYS A 50 4.20 -7.72 -2.03
N ALA A 51 4.52 -8.39 -0.93
CA ALA A 51 5.20 -7.76 0.20
C ALA A 51 6.57 -7.14 -0.15
N ASP A 52 7.24 -7.64 -1.18
CA ASP A 52 8.45 -7.04 -1.82
C ASP A 52 8.28 -5.55 -2.17
N GLY A 53 7.06 -5.06 -2.39
CA GLY A 53 6.80 -3.64 -2.65
C GLY A 53 6.79 -2.75 -1.41
N VAL A 54 6.62 -3.31 -0.21
CA VAL A 54 6.28 -2.54 1.01
C VAL A 54 7.40 -1.60 1.44
N ASP A 55 8.65 -2.04 1.34
CA ASP A 55 9.82 -1.23 1.70
C ASP A 55 10.32 -0.35 0.55
N ARG A 56 9.58 -0.33 -0.57
CA ARG A 56 9.88 0.38 -1.80
C ARG A 56 11.20 -0.07 -2.45
N ASN A 57 11.54 -1.34 -2.30
CA ASN A 57 12.71 -1.94 -2.91
C ASN A 57 12.38 -3.31 -3.49
N LEU A 58 12.15 -3.36 -4.80
CA LEU A 58 11.80 -4.60 -5.51
C LEU A 58 13.03 -5.50 -5.72
N ASP A 59 13.51 -6.13 -4.65
CA ASP A 59 14.72 -6.96 -4.64
C ASP A 59 14.48 -8.42 -4.22
N ARG A 60 13.21 -8.81 -4.16
CA ARG A 60 12.70 -10.13 -3.73
C ARG A 60 12.85 -10.36 -2.23
N THR A 61 12.88 -9.28 -1.45
CA THR A 61 12.88 -9.31 0.01
C THR A 61 11.86 -8.31 0.54
N VAL A 62 11.38 -8.51 1.76
CA VAL A 62 10.65 -7.49 2.50
C VAL A 62 11.48 -7.16 3.74
N TRP A 63 11.97 -5.92 3.81
CA TRP A 63 12.89 -5.48 4.87
C TRP A 63 14.15 -6.37 4.99
N GLY A 64 14.65 -6.89 3.86
CA GLY A 64 15.82 -7.77 3.79
C GLY A 64 15.53 -9.26 4.06
N ASP A 65 14.28 -9.64 4.32
CA ASP A 65 13.87 -11.03 4.51
C ASP A 65 13.12 -11.56 3.27
N PRO A 66 13.63 -12.61 2.59
CA PRO A 66 12.94 -13.20 1.44
C PRO A 66 11.70 -14.04 1.81
N THR A 67 11.53 -14.42 3.08
CA THR A 67 10.53 -15.41 3.53
C THR A 67 9.11 -15.03 3.13
N TYR A 68 8.76 -13.75 3.28
CA TYR A 68 7.41 -13.24 3.05
C TYR A 68 7.30 -12.39 1.78
N ALA A 69 8.38 -12.21 1.01
CA ALA A 69 8.43 -11.26 -0.10
C ALA A 69 7.40 -11.56 -1.21
N ASN A 70 7.04 -12.83 -1.38
CA ASN A 70 6.03 -13.26 -2.34
C ASN A 70 4.60 -13.27 -1.81
N ASP A 71 4.40 -13.02 -0.52
CA ASP A 71 3.06 -12.97 0.06
C ASP A 71 2.31 -11.78 -0.51
N TRP A 72 1.01 -11.97 -0.75
CA TRP A 72 0.15 -10.88 -1.15
C TRP A 72 -0.33 -10.14 0.08
N LEU A 73 0.01 -8.86 0.16
CA LEU A 73 -0.34 -8.00 1.27
C LEU A 73 -1.36 -6.96 0.81
N VAL A 74 -2.42 -6.82 1.62
CA VAL A 74 -3.30 -5.66 1.57
C VAL A 74 -3.12 -4.87 2.87
N MET A 75 -2.62 -3.64 2.76
CA MET A 75 -2.58 -2.72 3.90
C MET A 75 -3.59 -1.61 3.72
N LYS A 76 -4.24 -1.19 4.80
CA LYS A 76 -5.05 0.04 4.81
C LYS A 76 -4.65 0.88 6.00
N TRP A 77 -4.72 2.19 5.87
CA TRP A 77 -4.39 3.09 6.97
C TRP A 77 -5.32 4.29 7.05
N SER A 78 -5.36 4.88 8.24
CA SER A 78 -6.16 6.06 8.51
C SER A 78 -5.56 7.32 7.90
N LYS A 79 -6.34 8.40 7.83
CA LYS A 79 -5.80 9.71 7.43
C LYS A 79 -4.74 10.21 8.42
N ALA A 80 -4.93 10.00 9.72
CA ALA A 80 -3.94 10.42 10.71
C ALA A 80 -2.63 9.63 10.58
N TRP A 81 -2.71 8.34 10.23
CA TRP A 81 -1.53 7.55 9.89
C TRP A 81 -0.80 8.11 8.68
N ASP A 82 -1.55 8.43 7.62
CA ASP A 82 -1.00 8.99 6.38
C ASP A 82 -0.28 10.33 6.63
N ASP A 83 -0.97 11.24 7.34
CA ASP A 83 -0.46 12.56 7.68
C ASP A 83 0.81 12.47 8.53
N ALA A 84 0.87 11.57 9.51
CA ALA A 84 2.05 11.41 10.35
C ALA A 84 3.20 10.70 9.62
N ARG A 85 2.93 9.51 9.05
CA ARG A 85 3.96 8.66 8.44
C ARG A 85 4.58 9.26 7.19
N PHE A 86 3.77 9.90 6.33
CA PHE A 86 4.20 10.35 5.00
C PHE A 86 4.26 11.88 4.85
N HIS A 87 3.64 12.63 5.77
CA HIS A 87 3.58 14.09 5.70
C HIS A 87 4.14 14.82 6.93
N GLY A 88 4.66 14.08 7.92
CA GLY A 88 5.38 14.65 9.07
C GLY A 88 4.49 15.34 10.09
N ALA A 89 3.17 15.08 10.08
CA ALA A 89 2.29 15.47 11.17
C ALA A 89 2.63 14.68 12.46
N LEU A 90 2.09 15.14 13.59
CA LEU A 90 2.17 14.37 14.82
C LEU A 90 1.23 13.17 14.76
N TRP A 91 1.64 12.06 15.37
CA TRP A 91 0.75 10.94 15.60
C TRP A 91 -0.38 11.34 16.55
N THR A 92 -1.54 10.75 16.32
CA THR A 92 -2.75 10.95 17.13
C THR A 92 -3.45 9.61 17.32
N PRO A 93 -4.40 9.51 18.27
CA PRO A 93 -5.20 8.30 18.48
C PRO A 93 -6.05 7.88 17.28
N ASP A 94 -6.22 8.76 16.28
CA ASP A 94 -6.90 8.43 15.03
C ASP A 94 -6.00 7.64 14.07
N ALA A 95 -4.71 7.48 14.38
CA ALA A 95 -3.75 6.75 13.56
C ALA A 95 -3.90 5.24 13.77
N TRP A 96 -4.22 4.54 12.68
CA TRP A 96 -4.34 3.09 12.66
C TRP A 96 -3.91 2.52 11.31
N LEU A 97 -3.53 1.24 11.31
CA LEU A 97 -3.30 0.45 10.11
C LEU A 97 -3.88 -0.95 10.24
N THR A 98 -4.15 -1.60 9.12
CA THR A 98 -4.44 -3.03 9.02
C THR A 98 -3.49 -3.69 8.05
N ASN A 99 -3.05 -4.91 8.35
CA ASN A 99 -2.29 -5.76 7.44
C ASN A 99 -3.01 -7.08 7.23
N GLU A 100 -3.25 -7.42 5.97
CA GLU A 100 -3.87 -8.67 5.55
C GLU A 100 -2.86 -9.41 4.68
N TRP A 101 -2.08 -10.30 5.29
CA TRP A 101 -1.05 -11.10 4.63
C TRP A 101 -1.67 -12.40 4.09
N ASN A 102 -1.39 -12.71 2.84
CA ASN A 102 -1.80 -13.96 2.19
C ASN A 102 -0.62 -14.60 1.46
N GLY A 103 0.07 -15.50 2.17
CA GLY A 103 1.11 -16.37 1.66
C GLY A 103 0.60 -17.70 1.10
N ALA A 104 -0.71 -17.95 1.06
CA ALA A 104 -1.30 -19.18 0.49
C ALA A 104 -1.29 -19.22 -1.05
N LEU A 105 -0.58 -18.30 -1.70
CA LEU A 105 -0.38 -18.25 -3.15
C LEU A 105 0.78 -19.17 -3.57
N PRO A 106 0.87 -19.55 -4.86
CA PRO A 106 2.07 -20.18 -5.39
C PRO A 106 3.31 -19.36 -5.05
N ASP A 107 4.33 -20.02 -4.49
CA ASP A 107 5.61 -19.44 -4.06
C ASP A 107 5.54 -18.44 -2.88
N GLY A 108 4.41 -18.34 -2.17
CA GLY A 108 4.28 -17.60 -0.91
C GLY A 108 4.79 -18.40 0.30
N SER A 109 4.74 -17.79 1.49
CA SER A 109 5.18 -18.38 2.76
C SER A 109 4.33 -19.57 3.22
N GLY A 110 3.11 -19.70 2.70
CA GLY A 110 2.09 -20.64 3.18
C GLY A 110 1.30 -20.12 4.39
N GLU A 111 1.64 -18.95 4.92
CA GLU A 111 0.98 -18.36 6.09
C GLU A 111 -0.08 -17.31 5.69
N VAL A 112 -1.08 -17.10 6.54
CA VAL A 112 -2.10 -16.06 6.37
C VAL A 112 -2.27 -15.32 7.68
N TRP A 113 -2.12 -14.01 7.70
CA TRP A 113 -2.15 -13.22 8.94
C TRP A 113 -2.99 -11.95 8.81
N HIS A 114 -3.64 -11.59 9.90
CA HIS A 114 -4.52 -10.43 10.01
C HIS A 114 -4.14 -9.59 11.23
N TYR A 115 -3.67 -8.37 10.97
CA TYR A 115 -3.27 -7.43 12.02
C TYR A 115 -4.15 -6.18 12.03
N LYS A 116 -4.42 -5.67 13.23
CA LYS A 116 -4.92 -4.32 13.45
C LYS A 116 -4.02 -3.62 14.45
N ILE A 117 -3.61 -2.41 14.09
CA ILE A 117 -2.62 -1.65 14.83
C ILE A 117 -3.15 -0.24 15.04
N ILE A 118 -3.01 0.28 16.25
CA ILE A 118 -3.39 1.66 16.61
C ILE A 118 -2.21 2.37 17.26
N TRP A 119 -2.19 3.70 17.15
CA TRP A 119 -1.30 4.53 17.94
C TRP A 119 -1.85 4.68 19.35
N VAL A 120 -0.98 4.51 20.35
CA VAL A 120 -1.29 4.68 21.77
C VAL A 120 -0.37 5.71 22.44
N GLY A 121 0.70 6.13 21.78
CA GLY A 121 1.68 7.06 22.33
C GLY A 121 2.77 6.35 23.13
N SER A 122 3.79 7.11 23.52
CA SER A 122 5.01 6.57 24.14
C SER A 122 4.80 6.00 25.55
N GLU A 123 3.64 6.24 26.15
CA GLU A 123 3.23 5.65 27.43
C GLU A 123 2.80 4.18 27.28
N LEU A 124 2.55 3.70 26.05
CA LEU A 124 2.18 2.31 25.75
C LEU A 124 1.06 1.79 26.65
N GLU A 125 1.32 0.78 27.49
CA GLU A 125 0.35 0.18 28.41
C GLU A 125 -0.29 1.17 29.40
N ASP A 126 0.41 2.26 29.73
CA ASP A 126 -0.09 3.30 30.63
C ASP A 126 -0.95 4.36 29.90
N SER A 127 -1.08 4.27 28.57
CA SER A 127 -1.83 5.21 27.75
C SER A 127 -3.35 5.08 27.94
N PRO A 128 -4.10 6.21 27.91
CA PRO A 128 -5.57 6.17 27.87
C PRO A 128 -6.15 5.54 26.60
N TYR A 129 -5.32 5.30 25.58
CA TYR A 129 -5.72 4.67 24.32
C TYR A 129 -5.39 3.17 24.27
N TRP A 130 -4.59 2.69 25.23
CA TRP A 130 -4.20 1.28 25.33
C TRP A 130 -5.41 0.37 25.52
N ARG A 131 -5.30 -0.86 25.05
CA ARG A 131 -6.36 -1.86 25.21
C ARG A 131 -5.86 -3.17 25.80
N GLU A 132 -6.61 -3.64 26.77
CA GLU A 132 -6.32 -4.93 27.39
C GLU A 132 -6.44 -6.04 26.34
N GLY A 133 -5.40 -6.87 26.24
CA GLY A 133 -5.30 -7.98 25.29
C GLY A 133 -4.50 -7.67 24.02
N GLY A 134 -3.98 -6.44 23.87
CA GLY A 134 -2.98 -6.11 22.86
C GLY A 134 -1.54 -6.24 23.36
N TYR A 135 -0.58 -5.92 22.49
CA TYR A 135 0.85 -5.87 22.82
C TYR A 135 1.57 -4.73 22.10
N PRO A 136 2.67 -4.19 22.68
CA PRO A 136 3.29 -2.98 22.17
C PRO A 136 4.19 -3.30 20.98
N ILE A 137 4.18 -2.43 19.97
CA ILE A 137 5.11 -2.44 18.85
C ILE A 137 5.58 -1.03 18.53
N TRP A 138 6.76 -0.94 17.92
CA TRP A 138 7.30 0.32 17.36
C TRP A 138 7.36 1.51 18.34
N GLY A 139 7.41 1.25 19.66
CA GLY A 139 7.63 2.23 20.71
C GLY A 139 6.44 3.15 21.06
N GLU A 140 5.39 3.18 20.24
CA GLU A 140 4.20 4.03 20.48
C GLU A 140 2.89 3.44 19.90
N PHE A 141 2.92 2.18 19.45
CA PHE A 141 1.79 1.51 18.81
C PHE A 141 1.42 0.23 19.55
N GLU A 142 0.17 -0.17 19.38
CA GLU A 142 -0.39 -1.39 19.95
C GLU A 142 -0.96 -2.27 18.82
N VAL A 143 -0.66 -3.56 18.85
CA VAL A 143 -1.39 -4.56 18.06
C VAL A 143 -2.63 -5.00 18.84
N ILE A 144 -3.80 -4.57 18.39
CA ILE A 144 -5.10 -4.91 19.02
C ILE A 144 -5.72 -6.19 18.45
N MET A 145 -5.24 -6.65 17.30
CA MET A 145 -5.63 -7.93 16.70
C MET A 145 -4.43 -8.52 16.00
N ASP A 146 -4.16 -9.79 16.28
CA ASP A 146 -3.15 -10.60 15.63
C ASP A 146 -3.67 -12.03 15.61
N GLN A 147 -4.06 -12.48 14.43
CA GLN A 147 -4.49 -13.85 14.24
C GLN A 147 -4.17 -14.32 12.83
N GLY A 148 -4.01 -15.62 12.67
CA GLY A 148 -3.62 -16.17 11.40
C GLY A 148 -3.53 -17.68 11.41
N THR A 149 -3.08 -18.20 10.28
CA THR A 149 -2.83 -19.61 10.07
C THR A 149 -1.38 -19.78 9.66
N TRP A 150 -0.67 -20.65 10.37
CA TRP A 150 0.68 -21.09 10.04
C TRP A 150 0.70 -21.94 8.75
N SER A 151 1.89 -22.16 8.21
CA SER A 151 2.11 -23.00 7.01
C SER A 151 1.71 -24.47 7.20
N ASP A 152 1.60 -24.94 8.45
CA ASP A 152 1.09 -26.27 8.80
C ASP A 152 -0.44 -26.33 8.99
N HIS A 153 -1.13 -25.23 8.68
CA HIS A 153 -2.58 -25.02 8.83
C HIS A 153 -3.10 -24.87 10.26
N THR A 154 -2.23 -24.71 11.27
CA THR A 154 -2.66 -24.38 12.63
C THR A 154 -3.11 -22.93 12.69
N HIS A 155 -4.30 -22.67 13.25
CA HIS A 155 -4.80 -21.32 13.51
C HIS A 155 -4.38 -20.84 14.90
N GLU A 156 -3.91 -19.60 14.99
CA GLU A 156 -3.47 -18.96 16.22
C GLU A 156 -4.05 -17.54 16.35
N ILE A 157 -4.25 -17.12 17.60
CA ILE A 157 -4.63 -15.76 17.98
C ILE A 157 -3.63 -15.31 19.04
N LEU A 158 -2.80 -14.33 18.69
CA LEU A 158 -1.78 -13.75 19.58
C LEU A 158 -2.29 -12.49 20.29
N ALA A 159 -3.22 -11.76 19.67
CA ALA A 159 -3.87 -10.59 20.26
C ALA A 159 -5.33 -10.52 19.87
N LEU A 160 -6.18 -10.19 20.84
CA LEU A 160 -7.59 -9.92 20.64
C LEU A 160 -8.07 -8.93 21.71
N ALA A 161 -7.67 -7.66 21.54
CA ALA A 161 -7.98 -6.63 22.51
C ALA A 161 -9.49 -6.31 22.56
N LEU A 162 -9.96 -5.87 23.72
CA LEU A 162 -11.34 -5.46 23.94
C LEU A 162 -11.38 -3.98 24.36
N PRO A 163 -11.93 -3.05 23.53
CA PRO A 163 -12.53 -3.27 22.21
C PRO A 163 -11.52 -3.46 21.06
N ASN A 164 -11.91 -4.18 20.01
CA ASN A 164 -11.09 -4.43 18.81
C ASN A 164 -11.46 -3.55 17.59
N GLY A 165 -11.91 -2.32 17.82
CA GLY A 165 -12.32 -1.37 16.77
C GLY A 165 -11.46 -0.11 16.76
N PHE A 166 -11.24 0.56 15.64
CA PHE A 166 -10.33 1.73 15.57
C PHE A 166 -10.85 3.02 16.27
N GLY A 167 -11.88 2.94 17.11
CA GLY A 167 -12.44 4.09 17.83
C GLY A 167 -11.55 4.60 18.96
N GLY A 168 -11.85 5.82 19.45
CA GLY A 168 -11.07 6.58 20.44
C GLY A 168 -11.01 5.98 21.87
N PRO A 169 -10.65 6.78 22.88
CA PRO A 169 -10.25 6.31 24.21
C PRO A 169 -11.33 5.47 24.90
N GLN A 170 -10.90 4.60 25.82
CA GLN A 170 -11.83 3.85 26.66
C GLN A 170 -12.48 4.82 27.66
N GLU A 171 -13.81 4.88 27.69
CA GLU A 171 -14.59 5.60 28.71
C GLU A 171 -14.75 4.78 30.00
#